data_AF-E0S6M3-F1
#
_entry.id   AF-E0S6M3-F1
#
_cell.length_a   1.000
_cell.length_b   1.000
_cell.length_c   1.000
_cell.angle_alpha   90.00
_cell.angle_beta   90.00
_cell.angle_gamma   90.00
#
_symmetry.space_group_name_H-M   'P 1'
#
loop_
_entity.id
_entity.type
_entity.pdbx_description
1 polymer ?
#
loop_
_entity_poly.entity_id
_entity_poly.type
_entity_poly.pdbx_seq_one_letter_code
_entity_poly.pdbx_strand_id
1 'polypeptide(L)'
;MDVLFTEDFSTEIYRILKEYSGRSLALMISGGSLLQCLEDKRYLTMDTSGWRIFYSDERADQNHLNYTGSIGFISKTNADVHRIWTSRPLDEAAKMYSAELPDIDVCLLGIGGDGHICSLPPGCKELESDDYVVALEGDFPISPRRVTVTPKFINEKIRDLYFVVPSSRKKGVSAPDRSITEKIERSFMVILEK
;
A
#
# COMPACT_ATOMS: atom_id res chain seq x y z
N MET A 1 -1.59 -14.42 -11.58
CA MET A 1 -1.08 -14.39 -10.20
C MET A 1 0.21 -15.16 -10.19
N ASP A 2 1.30 -14.49 -9.86
CA ASP A 2 2.60 -15.13 -9.64
C ASP A 2 2.92 -15.15 -8.15
N VAL A 3 3.71 -16.11 -7.70
CA VAL A 3 4.09 -16.26 -6.29
C VAL A 3 5.60 -16.29 -6.16
N LEU A 4 6.13 -15.48 -5.25
CA LEU A 4 7.53 -15.46 -4.85
C LEU A 4 7.64 -15.89 -3.39
N PHE A 5 8.38 -16.95 -3.10
CA PHE A 5 8.66 -17.38 -1.73
C PHE A 5 9.97 -16.75 -1.23
N THR A 6 9.98 -16.29 0.01
CA THR A 6 11.17 -15.70 0.65
C THR A 6 11.27 -16.06 2.13
N GLU A 7 12.50 -16.11 2.63
CA GLU A 7 12.81 -16.16 4.07
C GLU A 7 13.13 -14.74 4.60
N ASP A 8 13.29 -13.74 3.71
CA ASP A 8 13.65 -12.36 4.02
C ASP A 8 12.90 -11.38 3.10
N PHE A 9 11.76 -10.90 3.59
CA PHE A 9 10.91 -9.92 2.91
C PHE A 9 11.62 -8.59 2.67
N SER A 10 12.42 -8.12 3.64
CA SER A 10 13.15 -6.85 3.51
C SER A 10 14.14 -6.90 2.36
N THR A 11 14.84 -8.03 2.18
CA THR A 11 15.75 -8.21 1.05
C THR A 11 15.05 -8.27 -0.30
N GLU A 12 13.91 -8.95 -0.43
CA GLU A 12 13.20 -8.98 -1.71
C GLU A 12 12.61 -7.62 -2.08
N ILE A 13 11.98 -6.93 -1.13
CA ILE A 13 11.47 -5.57 -1.37
C ILE A 13 12.62 -4.62 -1.72
N TYR A 14 13.73 -4.69 -0.99
CA TYR A 14 14.91 -3.90 -1.30
C TYR A 14 15.41 -4.15 -2.72
N ARG A 15 15.46 -5.40 -3.20
CA ARG A 15 15.88 -5.72 -4.58
C ARG A 15 14.96 -5.08 -5.62
N ILE A 16 13.65 -5.16 -5.42
CA ILE A 16 12.66 -4.52 -6.30
C ILE A 16 12.92 -3.01 -6.39
N LEU A 17 13.07 -2.36 -5.23
CA LEU A 17 13.21 -0.90 -5.18
C LEU A 17 14.60 -0.43 -5.60
N LYS A 18 15.65 -1.25 -5.43
CA LYS A 18 17.04 -0.92 -5.82
C LYS A 18 17.18 -0.58 -7.29
N GLU A 19 16.37 -1.18 -8.17
CA GLU A 19 16.36 -0.89 -9.62
C GLU A 19 16.03 0.58 -9.95
N TYR A 20 15.47 1.31 -8.99
CA TYR A 20 15.14 2.73 -9.09
C TYR A 20 16.12 3.66 -8.38
N SER A 21 17.26 3.16 -7.87
CA SER A 21 18.31 4.03 -7.34
C SER A 21 18.83 4.97 -8.44
N GLY A 22 18.82 6.27 -8.19
CA GLY A 22 19.21 7.31 -9.15
C GLY A 22 18.19 7.52 -10.28
N ARG A 23 16.96 7.04 -10.11
CA ARG A 23 15.86 7.17 -11.08
C ARG A 23 14.59 7.67 -10.39
N SER A 24 13.65 8.17 -11.19
CA SER A 24 12.32 8.50 -10.70
C SER A 24 11.54 7.23 -10.34
N LEU A 25 10.81 7.30 -9.23
CA LEU A 25 9.92 6.24 -8.77
C LEU A 25 8.69 6.86 -8.11
N ALA A 26 7.49 6.55 -8.59
CA ALA A 26 6.25 6.71 -7.83
C ALA A 26 5.93 5.39 -7.10
N LEU A 27 6.19 5.36 -5.80
CA LEU A 27 6.02 4.19 -4.94
C LEU A 27 4.74 4.35 -4.11
N MET A 28 3.81 3.40 -4.22
CA MET A 28 2.66 3.31 -3.32
C MET A 28 2.89 2.21 -2.27
N ILE A 29 2.65 2.52 -1.00
CA ILE A 29 2.77 1.59 0.12
C ILE A 29 1.48 1.53 0.95
N SER A 30 1.16 0.35 1.49
CA SER A 30 0.17 0.22 2.56
C SER A 30 0.81 0.32 3.94
N GLY A 31 -0.04 0.40 4.97
CA GLY A 31 0.39 0.28 6.36
C GLY A 31 0.66 -1.16 6.82
N GLY A 32 0.58 -1.37 8.14
CA GLY A 32 0.66 -2.69 8.76
C GLY A 32 2.07 -3.27 8.84
N SER A 33 2.19 -4.60 8.81
CA SER A 33 3.47 -5.31 8.92
C SER A 33 4.40 -5.08 7.73
N LEU A 34 3.87 -4.67 6.57
CA LEU A 34 4.67 -4.26 5.41
C LEU A 34 5.70 -3.17 5.78
N LEU A 35 5.31 -2.22 6.63
CA LEU A 35 6.18 -1.11 7.03
C LEU A 35 7.46 -1.59 7.74
N GLN A 36 7.39 -2.72 8.46
CA GLN A 36 8.55 -3.33 9.12
C GLN A 36 9.50 -3.94 8.09
N CYS A 37 8.97 -4.51 6.99
CA CYS A 37 9.80 -5.03 5.91
C CYS A 37 10.50 -3.92 5.13
N LEU A 38 9.87 -2.74 5.03
CA LEU A 38 10.45 -1.55 4.43
C LEU A 38 11.47 -0.84 5.34
N GLU A 39 11.55 -1.16 6.62
CA GLU A 39 12.52 -0.54 7.51
C GLU A 39 13.92 -1.16 7.36
N ASP A 40 14.63 -0.78 6.30
CA ASP A 40 15.95 -1.33 5.99
C ASP A 40 17.03 -0.25 5.85
N LYS A 41 18.18 -0.43 6.52
CA LYS A 41 19.30 0.52 6.47
C LYS A 41 19.92 0.68 5.09
N ARG A 42 19.73 -0.28 4.17
CA ARG A 42 20.32 -0.24 2.83
C ARG A 42 19.81 0.94 2.01
N TYR A 43 18.59 1.43 2.27
CA TYR A 43 18.05 2.64 1.62
C TYR A 43 18.92 3.88 1.85
N LEU A 44 19.67 3.96 2.97
CA LEU A 44 20.60 5.06 3.25
C LEU A 44 21.74 5.19 2.23
N THR A 45 22.02 4.10 1.49
CA THR A 45 23.09 4.08 0.47
C THR A 45 22.54 4.26 -0.95
N MET A 46 21.23 4.36 -1.11
CA MET A 46 20.57 4.54 -2.40
C MET A 46 20.36 6.02 -2.71
N ASP A 47 20.47 6.38 -3.98
CA ASP A 47 19.97 7.66 -4.44
C ASP A 47 18.45 7.57 -4.65
N THR A 48 17.71 8.09 -3.67
CA THR A 48 16.24 8.10 -3.63
C THR A 48 15.66 9.50 -3.84
N SER A 49 16.48 10.45 -4.31
CA SER A 49 16.08 11.86 -4.48
C SER A 49 14.97 12.07 -5.54
N GLY A 50 14.83 11.14 -6.48
CA GLY A 50 13.76 11.14 -7.49
C GLY A 50 12.50 10.38 -7.07
N TRP A 51 12.44 9.84 -5.86
CA TRP A 51 11.31 9.03 -5.41
C TRP A 51 10.19 9.89 -4.85
N ARG A 52 8.96 9.46 -5.08
CA ARG A 52 7.72 10.00 -4.52
C ARG A 52 6.95 8.86 -3.87
N ILE A 53 6.67 8.97 -2.59
CA ILE A 53 6.00 7.93 -1.79
C ILE A 53 4.55 8.34 -1.55
N PHE A 54 3.63 7.45 -1.90
CA PHE A 54 2.19 7.56 -1.76
C PHE A 54 1.68 6.44 -0.85
N TYR A 55 0.52 6.66 -0.23
CA TYR A 55 -0.19 5.66 0.57
C TYR A 55 -1.40 5.11 -0.18
N SER A 56 -1.63 3.81 -0.06
CA SER A 56 -2.84 3.15 -0.58
C SER A 56 -4.09 3.50 0.22
N ASP A 57 -3.93 3.79 1.51
CA ASP A 57 -4.99 4.09 2.44
C ASP A 57 -4.45 4.80 3.68
N GLU A 58 -5.33 5.48 4.42
CA GLU A 58 -4.99 6.13 5.68
C GLU A 58 -6.18 6.16 6.65
N ARG A 59 -5.87 6.14 7.94
CA ARG A 59 -6.84 6.18 9.04
C ARG A 59 -7.23 7.61 9.37
N ALA A 60 -8.47 7.81 9.84
CA ALA A 60 -8.88 9.08 10.42
C ALA A 60 -8.25 9.33 11.80
N ASP A 61 -7.90 8.26 12.53
CA ASP A 61 -7.23 8.37 13.83
C ASP A 61 -5.78 8.83 13.68
N GLN A 62 -5.52 10.07 14.11
CA GLN A 62 -4.22 10.73 13.99
C GLN A 62 -3.11 10.09 14.83
N ASN A 63 -3.45 9.22 15.80
CA ASN A 63 -2.46 8.49 16.61
C ASN A 63 -1.96 7.20 15.93
N HIS A 64 -2.65 6.73 14.88
CA HIS A 64 -2.40 5.43 14.26
C HIS A 64 -2.22 5.53 12.74
N LEU A 65 -1.71 6.66 12.26
CA LEU A 65 -1.49 6.91 10.84
C LEU A 65 -0.45 5.94 10.24
N ASN A 66 -0.73 5.46 9.03
CA ASN A 66 0.22 4.76 8.18
C ASN A 66 1.43 5.66 7.89
N TYR A 67 1.22 6.98 7.72
CA TYR A 67 2.31 7.95 7.62
C TYR A 67 3.28 7.86 8.79
N THR A 68 2.80 7.98 10.02
CA THR A 68 3.64 7.94 11.22
C THR A 68 4.32 6.58 11.38
N GLY A 69 3.61 5.48 11.06
CA GLY A 69 4.20 4.14 11.06
C GLY A 69 5.34 3.97 10.06
N SER A 70 5.30 4.70 8.94
CA SER A 70 6.28 4.59 7.85
C SER A 70 7.55 5.43 8.06
N ILE A 71 7.66 6.20 9.14
CA ILE A 71 8.83 7.05 9.43
C ILE A 71 10.13 6.24 9.50
N GLY A 72 10.08 4.99 9.98
CA GLY A 72 11.22 4.08 9.97
C GLY A 72 11.79 3.86 8.56
N PHE A 73 10.94 3.78 7.55
CA PHE A 73 11.36 3.69 6.14
C PHE A 73 11.74 5.06 5.57
N ILE A 74 10.85 6.05 5.69
CA ILE A 74 11.01 7.37 5.05
C ILE A 74 12.27 8.08 5.50
N SER A 75 12.59 8.03 6.79
CA SER A 75 13.81 8.66 7.35
C SER A 75 15.12 8.10 6.79
N LYS A 76 15.07 6.96 6.09
CA LYS A 76 16.20 6.32 5.42
C LYS A 76 16.24 6.62 3.91
N THR A 77 15.37 7.51 3.43
CA THR A 77 15.27 7.94 2.02
C THR A 77 15.31 9.47 1.91
N ASN A 78 15.56 9.97 0.71
CA ASN A 78 15.39 11.38 0.34
C ASN A 78 14.14 11.59 -0.54
N ALA A 79 13.14 10.72 -0.40
CA ALA A 79 11.93 10.75 -1.20
C ALA A 79 11.00 11.91 -0.78
N ASP A 80 10.25 12.43 -1.75
CA ASP A 80 9.10 13.29 -1.47
C ASP A 80 7.92 12.43 -0.99
N VAL A 81 7.17 12.89 0.00
CA VAL A 81 6.13 12.09 0.67
C VAL A 81 4.77 12.76 0.54
N HIS A 82 3.88 12.06 -0.15
CA HIS A 82 2.54 12.49 -0.48
C HIS A 82 1.54 11.83 0.48
N ARG A 83 1.07 12.62 1.45
CA ARG A 83 0.22 12.15 2.55
C ARG A 83 -1.26 12.24 2.18
N ILE A 84 -2.05 11.32 2.70
CA ILE A 84 -3.50 11.48 2.77
C ILE A 84 -3.84 12.31 4.01
N TRP A 85 -4.31 13.55 3.82
CA TRP A 85 -4.56 14.50 4.90
C TRP A 85 -5.89 14.23 5.64
N THR A 86 -5.98 13.11 6.36
CA THR A 86 -7.18 12.69 7.12
C THR A 86 -7.49 13.55 8.35
N SER A 87 -6.69 14.59 8.63
CA SER A 87 -7.04 15.68 9.56
C SER A 87 -8.12 16.61 9.01
N ARG A 88 -8.38 16.56 7.69
CA ARG A 88 -9.50 17.23 7.01
C ARG A 88 -10.74 16.34 6.99
N PRO A 89 -11.93 16.87 6.65
CA PRO A 89 -13.09 16.05 6.31
C PRO A 89 -12.71 14.99 5.28
N LEU A 90 -13.07 13.73 5.51
CA LEU A 90 -12.51 12.61 4.73
C LEU A 90 -12.88 12.65 3.25
N ASP A 91 -14.07 13.15 2.90
CA ASP A 91 -14.47 13.32 1.50
C ASP A 91 -13.61 14.39 0.80
N GLU A 92 -13.18 15.42 1.52
CA GLU A 92 -12.24 16.42 1.01
C GLU A 92 -10.84 15.81 0.85
N ALA A 93 -10.38 15.06 1.86
CA ALA A 93 -9.09 14.37 1.81
C ALA A 93 -9.02 13.39 0.64
N ALA A 94 -10.08 12.60 0.40
CA ALA A 94 -10.18 11.67 -0.72
C ALA A 94 -10.12 12.41 -2.07
N LYS A 95 -10.90 13.48 -2.24
CA LYS A 95 -10.91 14.28 -3.48
C LYS A 95 -9.55 14.94 -3.76
N MET A 96 -8.95 15.56 -2.74
CA MET A 96 -7.64 16.20 -2.87
C MET A 96 -6.58 15.19 -3.26
N TYR A 97 -6.54 14.05 -2.58
CA TYR A 97 -5.56 13.01 -2.83
C TYR A 97 -5.76 12.37 -4.21
N SER A 98 -7.01 12.13 -4.62
CA SER A 98 -7.32 11.63 -5.97
C SER A 98 -6.82 12.56 -7.08
N ALA A 99 -6.80 13.87 -6.87
CA ALA A 99 -6.32 14.84 -7.86
C ALA A 99 -4.78 14.91 -7.94
N GLU A 100 -4.10 14.45 -6.89
CA GLU A 100 -2.64 14.45 -6.73
C GLU A 100 -1.98 13.16 -7.24
N LEU A 101 -2.72 12.05 -7.23
CA LEU A 101 -2.17 10.73 -7.56
C LEU A 101 -1.68 10.64 -9.03
N PRO A 102 -0.40 10.32 -9.26
CA PRO A 102 0.11 10.00 -10.58
C PRO A 102 -0.15 8.52 -10.93
N ASP A 103 0.27 8.12 -12.13
CA ASP A 103 0.54 6.71 -12.40
C ASP A 103 1.65 6.23 -11.43
N ILE A 104 1.48 5.03 -10.88
CA ILE A 104 2.32 4.43 -9.84
C ILE A 104 3.20 3.35 -10.47
N ASP A 105 4.51 3.50 -10.32
CA ASP A 105 5.49 2.55 -10.84
C ASP A 105 5.42 1.21 -10.07
N VAL A 106 5.47 1.28 -8.75
CA VAL A 106 5.47 0.10 -7.86
C VAL A 106 4.46 0.31 -6.75
N CYS A 107 3.58 -0.67 -6.56
CA CYS A 107 2.62 -0.69 -5.46
C CYS A 107 2.86 -1.92 -4.58
N LEU A 108 3.16 -1.67 -3.30
CA LEU A 108 3.38 -2.68 -2.27
C LEU A 108 2.20 -2.67 -1.29
N LEU A 109 1.39 -3.73 -1.28
CA LEU A 109 0.22 -3.86 -0.42
C LEU A 109 0.37 -5.04 0.53
N GLY A 110 -0.01 -4.85 1.79
CA GLY A 110 -0.27 -5.95 2.70
C GLY A 110 -1.58 -6.66 2.38
N ILE A 111 -1.72 -7.91 2.86
CA ILE A 111 -3.00 -8.62 2.88
C ILE A 111 -3.41 -8.86 4.34
N GLY A 112 -4.63 -8.45 4.67
CA GLY A 112 -5.25 -8.69 5.97
C GLY A 112 -5.56 -10.16 6.22
N GLY A 113 -5.76 -10.54 7.49
CA GLY A 113 -6.05 -11.93 7.85
C GLY A 113 -7.40 -12.47 7.33
N ASP A 114 -8.30 -11.60 6.89
CA ASP A 114 -9.55 -11.91 6.20
C ASP A 114 -9.45 -11.75 4.67
N GLY A 115 -8.25 -11.45 4.14
CA GLY A 115 -8.01 -11.22 2.72
C GLY A 115 -8.22 -9.77 2.27
N HIS A 116 -8.51 -8.82 3.17
CA HIS A 116 -8.63 -7.41 2.78
C HIS A 116 -7.32 -6.84 2.23
N ILE A 117 -7.42 -5.82 1.38
CA ILE A 117 -6.31 -5.01 0.89
C ILE A 117 -6.62 -3.54 1.17
N CYS A 118 -5.59 -2.68 1.25
CA CYS A 118 -5.79 -1.26 1.57
C CYS A 118 -6.71 -1.11 2.80
N SER A 119 -7.80 -0.36 2.69
CA SER A 119 -8.92 -0.38 3.63
C SER A 119 -10.21 -0.93 3.00
N LEU A 120 -10.12 -1.95 2.14
CA LEU A 120 -11.23 -2.58 1.42
C LEU A 120 -11.47 -4.01 1.94
N PRO A 121 -12.44 -4.21 2.85
CA PRO A 121 -12.84 -5.55 3.30
C PRO A 121 -13.41 -6.41 2.15
N PRO A 122 -13.40 -7.74 2.30
CA PRO A 122 -14.09 -8.64 1.40
C PRO A 122 -15.56 -8.23 1.17
N GLY A 123 -15.95 -8.13 -0.11
CA GLY A 123 -17.33 -7.84 -0.51
C GLY A 123 -17.85 -6.44 -0.19
N CYS A 124 -16.99 -5.48 0.21
CA CYS A 124 -17.43 -4.11 0.44
C CYS A 124 -17.89 -3.43 -0.85
N LYS A 125 -18.86 -2.50 -0.74
CA LYS A 125 -19.45 -1.80 -1.89
C LYS A 125 -18.43 -0.93 -2.64
N GLU A 126 -17.39 -0.48 -1.94
CA GLU A 126 -16.31 0.35 -2.48
C GLU A 126 -15.47 -0.37 -3.53
N LEU A 127 -15.56 -1.71 -3.60
CA LEU A 127 -14.98 -2.50 -4.70
C LEU A 127 -15.59 -2.17 -6.07
N GLU A 128 -16.81 -1.62 -6.09
CA GLU A 128 -17.53 -1.22 -7.30
C GLU A 128 -17.44 0.29 -7.58
N SER A 129 -16.59 1.02 -6.85
CA SER A 129 -16.52 2.48 -6.98
C SER A 129 -15.92 2.92 -8.31
N ASP A 130 -16.55 3.92 -8.93
CA ASP A 130 -16.03 4.64 -10.10
C ASP A 130 -15.01 5.74 -9.74
N ASP A 131 -14.80 6.02 -8.46
CA ASP A 131 -13.79 6.97 -8.00
C ASP A 131 -12.44 6.28 -7.79
N TYR A 132 -11.34 6.99 -7.97
CA TYR A 132 -10.00 6.44 -7.67
C TYR A 132 -9.71 6.34 -6.17
N VAL A 133 -10.27 7.26 -5.38
CA VAL A 133 -10.06 7.33 -3.94
C VAL A 133 -11.42 7.60 -3.29
N VAL A 134 -11.74 6.85 -2.25
CA VAL A 134 -12.98 7.00 -1.49
C VAL A 134 -12.70 7.16 0.00
N ALA A 135 -13.57 7.91 0.66
CA ALA A 135 -13.71 7.84 2.11
C ALA A 135 -14.74 6.76 2.44
N LEU A 136 -14.48 5.98 3.49
CA LEU A 136 -15.39 4.94 3.94
C LEU A 136 -15.37 4.77 5.45
N GLU A 137 -16.42 4.11 5.94
CA GLU A 137 -16.59 3.73 7.32
C GLU A 137 -16.99 2.26 7.41
N GLY A 138 -16.39 1.52 8.33
CA GLY A 138 -16.63 0.10 8.50
C GLY A 138 -16.10 -0.43 9.82
N ASP A 139 -16.29 -1.73 10.05
CA ASP A 139 -15.81 -2.44 11.24
C ASP A 139 -14.32 -2.77 11.11
N PHE A 140 -13.49 -1.73 11.14
CA PHE A 140 -12.04 -1.87 11.09
C PHE A 140 -11.44 -1.88 12.50
N PRO A 141 -10.38 -2.67 12.73
CA PRO A 141 -9.58 -2.50 13.93
C PRO A 141 -9.03 -1.08 14.04
N ILE A 142 -9.02 -0.54 15.27
CA ILE A 142 -8.42 0.74 15.69
C ILE A 142 -9.17 1.99 15.20
N SER A 143 -9.46 2.11 13.90
CA SER A 143 -10.09 3.32 13.33
C SER A 143 -11.17 2.93 12.31
N PRO A 144 -12.46 3.24 12.58
CA PRO A 144 -13.57 2.83 11.73
C PRO A 144 -13.67 3.66 10.45
N ARG A 145 -13.11 4.88 10.42
CA ARG A 145 -13.19 5.79 9.29
C ARG A 145 -11.84 5.94 8.60
N ARG A 146 -11.84 5.83 7.28
CA ARG A 146 -10.61 5.70 6.48
C ARG A 146 -10.77 6.36 5.12
N VAL A 147 -9.65 6.60 4.46
CA VAL A 147 -9.57 6.98 3.04
C VAL A 147 -8.72 5.92 2.33
N THR A 148 -9.13 5.47 1.15
CA THR A 148 -8.48 4.36 0.43
C THR A 148 -8.55 4.54 -1.07
N VAL A 149 -7.54 4.03 -1.78
CA VAL A 149 -7.64 3.80 -3.22
C VAL A 149 -8.59 2.65 -3.51
N THR A 150 -9.20 2.65 -4.69
CA THR A 150 -10.18 1.66 -5.16
C THR A 150 -9.58 0.68 -6.17
N PRO A 151 -10.27 -0.42 -6.51
CA PRO A 151 -9.86 -1.31 -7.59
C PRO A 151 -9.69 -0.59 -8.94
N LYS A 152 -10.52 0.43 -9.22
CA LYS A 152 -10.40 1.25 -10.43
C LYS A 152 -9.03 1.91 -10.53
N PHE A 153 -8.57 2.57 -9.46
CA PHE A 153 -7.23 3.15 -9.42
C PHE A 153 -6.17 2.06 -9.58
N ILE A 154 -6.32 0.94 -8.88
CA ILE A 154 -5.35 -0.16 -8.96
C ILE A 154 -5.23 -0.68 -10.39
N ASN A 155 -6.33 -0.86 -11.11
CA ASN A 155 -6.33 -1.37 -12.48
C ASN A 155 -5.77 -0.37 -13.48
N GLU A 156 -6.14 0.91 -13.37
CA GLU A 156 -5.80 1.93 -14.37
C GLU A 156 -4.43 2.58 -14.16
N LYS A 157 -3.96 2.67 -12.92
CA LYS A 157 -2.86 3.59 -12.55
C LYS A 157 -1.60 2.94 -12.04
N ILE A 158 -1.65 1.70 -11.58
CA ILE A 158 -0.44 0.99 -11.14
C ILE A 158 0.30 0.44 -12.37
N ARG A 159 1.61 0.18 -12.28
CA ARG A 159 2.35 -0.66 -13.24
C ARG A 159 2.65 -2.01 -12.61
N ASP A 160 3.44 -2.04 -11.54
CA ASP A 160 3.86 -3.26 -10.87
C ASP A 160 3.15 -3.39 -9.51
N LEU A 161 2.34 -4.45 -9.35
CA LEU A 161 1.56 -4.71 -8.13
C LEU A 161 2.11 -5.92 -7.37
N TYR A 162 2.51 -5.69 -6.12
CA TYR A 162 2.99 -6.72 -5.21
C TYR A 162 2.13 -6.76 -3.96
N PHE A 163 1.65 -7.94 -3.63
CA PHE A 163 1.11 -8.24 -2.32
C PHE A 163 2.19 -8.86 -1.44
N VAL A 164 2.41 -8.31 -0.26
CA VAL A 164 3.46 -8.75 0.67
C VAL A 164 2.80 -9.30 1.93
N VAL A 165 3.09 -10.56 2.25
CA VAL A 165 2.49 -11.24 3.42
C VAL A 165 3.57 -11.68 4.40
N PRO A 166 4.20 -10.75 5.13
CA PRO A 166 5.26 -11.08 6.07
C PRO A 166 4.68 -11.78 7.31
N SER A 167 5.13 -13.02 7.55
CA SER A 167 4.78 -13.91 8.66
C SER A 167 3.36 -13.70 9.19
N SER A 168 2.39 -14.38 8.57
CA SER A 168 1.02 -14.40 9.03
C SER A 168 0.94 -15.11 10.39
N ARG A 169 1.26 -14.40 11.47
CA ARG A 169 1.23 -14.98 12.81
C ARG A 169 -0.17 -15.47 13.23
N LYS A 170 -1.20 -15.38 12.35
CA LYS A 170 -2.55 -15.90 12.63
C LYS A 170 -3.38 -16.55 11.52
N LYS A 171 -3.18 -16.42 10.20
CA LYS A 171 -4.13 -17.01 9.22
C LYS A 171 -3.44 -17.28 7.89
N GLY A 172 -3.48 -18.52 7.39
CA GLY A 172 -2.86 -18.97 6.13
C GLY A 172 -3.46 -18.33 4.88
N VAL A 173 -3.38 -17.01 4.81
CA VAL A 173 -3.81 -16.18 3.69
C VAL A 173 -2.63 -16.04 2.75
N SER A 174 -2.82 -16.43 1.50
CA SER A 174 -1.78 -16.44 0.46
C SER A 174 -2.13 -15.56 -0.74
N ALA A 175 -3.29 -14.89 -0.72
CA ALA A 175 -3.78 -13.98 -1.74
C ALA A 175 -4.88 -13.08 -1.14
N PRO A 176 -5.21 -11.95 -1.78
CA PRO A 176 -6.41 -11.19 -1.43
C PRO A 176 -7.67 -12.05 -1.52
N ASP A 177 -8.73 -11.65 -0.84
CA ASP A 177 -10.00 -12.37 -0.91
C ASP A 177 -10.51 -12.48 -2.35
N ARG A 178 -11.30 -13.52 -2.62
CA ARG A 178 -11.88 -13.77 -3.95
C ARG A 178 -12.66 -12.57 -4.48
N SER A 179 -13.48 -11.92 -3.64
CA SER A 179 -14.27 -10.75 -4.04
C SER A 179 -13.41 -9.57 -4.48
N ILE A 180 -12.18 -9.49 -3.98
CA ILE A 180 -11.21 -8.45 -4.33
C ILE A 180 -10.46 -8.86 -5.59
N THR A 181 -9.94 -10.09 -5.64
CA THR A 181 -9.22 -10.59 -6.83
C THR A 181 -10.08 -10.59 -8.09
N GLU A 182 -11.39 -10.81 -7.99
CA GLU A 182 -12.33 -10.69 -9.11
C GLU A 182 -12.45 -9.24 -9.65
N LYS A 183 -11.97 -8.25 -8.90
CA LYS A 183 -11.94 -6.82 -9.28
C LYS A 183 -10.56 -6.32 -9.69
N ILE A 184 -9.52 -7.12 -9.52
CA ILE A 184 -8.16 -6.78 -9.96
C ILE A 184 -7.91 -7.42 -11.32
N GLU A 185 -7.96 -6.62 -12.37
CA GLU A 185 -7.88 -7.09 -13.77
C GLU A 185 -6.44 -7.25 -14.28
N ARG A 186 -5.47 -6.83 -13.46
CA ARG A 186 -4.05 -6.82 -13.79
C ARG A 186 -3.29 -7.99 -13.19
N SER A 187 -2.14 -8.31 -13.77
CA SER A 187 -1.18 -9.23 -13.15
C SER A 187 -0.62 -8.63 -11.86
N PHE A 188 -0.46 -9.49 -10.86
CA PHE A 188 0.19 -9.17 -9.60
C PHE A 188 1.01 -10.35 -9.10
N MET A 189 1.99 -10.02 -8.27
CA MET A 189 2.83 -10.98 -7.57
C MET A 189 2.46 -11.01 -6.09
N VAL A 190 2.42 -12.20 -5.49
CA VAL A 190 2.33 -12.35 -4.04
C VAL A 190 3.67 -12.84 -3.49
N ILE A 191 4.25 -12.09 -2.57
CA ILE A 191 5.45 -12.44 -1.83
C ILE A 191 5.03 -13.12 -0.53
N LEU A 192 5.37 -14.40 -0.40
CA LEU A 192 5.00 -15.27 0.72
C LEU A 192 6.23 -15.77 1.47
N GLU A 193 6.03 -16.15 2.72
CA GLU A 193 7.04 -16.83 3.53
C GLU A 193 7.24 -18.25 3.00
N LYS A 194 8.49 -18.71 2.94
CA LYS A 194 8.87 -20.05 2.46
C LYS A 194 8.54 -21.16 3.46
#